data_AF-A0A2S7YQ50-F1
#
_entry.id   AF-A0A2S7YQ50-F1
#
_cell.length_a   1.000
_cell.length_b   1.000
_cell.length_c   1.000
_cell.angle_alpha   90.00
_cell.angle_beta   90.00
_cell.angle_gamma   90.00
#
_symmetry.space_group_name_H-M   'P 1'
#
loop_
_entity.id
_entity.type
_entity.pdbx_description
1 polymer ?
#
loop_
_entity_poly.entity_id
_entity_poly.type
_entity_poly.pdbx_seq_one_letter_code
_entity_poly.pdbx_strand_id
1 'polypeptide(L)'
;MERKWYLDLWALIRAPFKRGIPEIVEFGTTQRGFACAMGMLVISMLVSWIIQAGMSYSLGASPLQLGAALGVMAGAGFFALVFYALIAFAILAIYSVLFSSVANKFGAHTNYESILKICWYESAYSMFISLVLSIIQVILILIIQGLSLDIYADETLLYIISFTYIILEIVLYIWYFWLSLTLMARQIEKGRLATFGIGLLASLIPVVLIGILVGMVMLATSR
;
A
#
# COMPACT_ATOMS: atom_id res chain seq x y z
N MET A 1 29.26 1.16 6.95
CA MET A 1 28.09 0.87 7.80
C MET A 1 27.02 0.23 6.92
N GLU A 2 26.57 -0.99 7.22
CA GLU A 2 25.39 -1.57 6.58
C GLU A 2 24.18 -0.67 6.83
N ARG A 3 23.57 -0.14 5.76
CA ARG A 3 22.32 0.63 5.87
C ARG A 3 21.15 -0.33 5.99
N LYS A 4 20.32 -0.14 7.01
CA LYS A 4 19.16 -0.96 7.30
C LYS A 4 17.92 -0.46 6.55
N TRP A 5 17.03 -1.39 6.18
CA TRP A 5 15.83 -1.12 5.37
C TRP A 5 14.92 -0.01 5.94
N TYR A 6 14.74 0.03 7.27
CA TYR A 6 13.85 1.01 7.91
C TYR A 6 14.35 2.46 7.79
N LEU A 7 15.66 2.68 7.58
CA LEU A 7 16.20 4.02 7.38
C LEU A 7 15.76 4.61 6.05
N ASP A 8 15.72 3.78 5.00
CA ASP A 8 15.29 4.17 3.66
C ASP A 8 13.80 4.56 3.68
N LEU A 9 12.95 3.74 4.33
CA LEU A 9 11.53 4.05 4.49
C LEU A 9 11.31 5.30 5.35
N TRP A 10 12.07 5.46 6.43
CA TRP A 10 11.97 6.63 7.30
C TRP A 10 12.40 7.93 6.61
N ALA A 11 13.39 7.87 5.71
CA ALA A 11 13.77 8.99 4.86
C ALA A 11 12.64 9.34 3.88
N LEU A 12 11.98 8.33 3.31
CA LEU A 12 10.81 8.51 2.44
C LEU A 12 9.62 9.15 3.18
N ILE A 13 9.37 8.76 4.43
CA ILE A 13 8.32 9.35 5.27
C ILE A 13 8.63 10.79 5.65
N ARG A 14 9.83 11.08 6.16
CA ARG A 14 10.15 12.43 6.69
C ARG A 14 10.41 13.46 5.61
N ALA A 15 11.08 13.07 4.54
CA ALA A 15 11.56 14.00 3.52
C ALA A 15 11.52 13.36 2.13
N PRO A 16 10.32 13.03 1.61
CA PRO A 16 10.16 12.23 0.40
C PRO A 16 10.92 12.79 -0.79
N PHE A 17 10.72 14.07 -1.13
CA PHE A 17 11.34 14.66 -2.32
C PHE A 17 12.81 15.05 -2.14
N LYS A 18 13.19 15.45 -0.93
CA LYS A 18 14.52 16.00 -0.62
C LYS A 18 15.57 14.93 -0.33
N ARG A 19 15.18 13.84 0.34
CA ARG A 19 16.11 12.80 0.81
C ARG A 19 15.65 11.39 0.48
N GLY A 20 14.38 11.06 0.70
CA GLY A 20 13.87 9.71 0.52
C GLY A 20 13.98 9.17 -0.91
N ILE A 21 13.45 9.92 -1.89
CA ILE A 21 13.48 9.52 -3.29
C ILE A 21 14.92 9.40 -3.83
N PRO A 22 15.83 10.40 -3.66
CA PRO A 22 17.22 10.24 -4.09
C PRO A 22 17.90 9.04 -3.42
N GLU A 23 17.67 8.86 -2.11
CA GLU A 23 18.29 7.78 -1.33
C GLU A 23 17.86 6.39 -1.83
N ILE A 24 16.59 6.21 -2.19
CA ILE A 24 16.08 4.95 -2.75
C ILE A 24 16.58 4.71 -4.18
N VAL A 25 16.64 5.75 -5.00
CA VAL A 25 17.10 5.63 -6.39
C VAL A 25 18.58 5.28 -6.43
N GLU A 26 19.42 5.98 -5.66
CA GLU A 26 20.88 5.82 -5.66
C GLU A 26 21.35 4.61 -4.84
N PHE A 27 20.77 4.37 -3.68
CA PHE A 27 21.28 3.38 -2.73
C PHE A 27 20.29 2.27 -2.41
N GLY A 28 19.04 2.35 -2.84
CA GLY A 28 18.03 1.32 -2.55
C GLY A 28 18.35 -0.01 -3.25
N THR A 29 17.84 -1.11 -2.69
CA THR A 29 17.95 -2.45 -3.29
C THR A 29 16.62 -3.18 -3.23
N THR A 30 16.39 -4.13 -4.15
CA THR A 30 15.15 -4.91 -4.18
C THR A 30 14.92 -5.68 -2.88
N GLN A 31 15.97 -6.26 -2.30
CA GLN A 31 15.89 -6.97 -1.01
C GLN A 31 15.46 -6.04 0.14
N ARG A 32 16.00 -4.82 0.19
CA ARG A 32 15.59 -3.83 1.20
C ARG A 32 14.18 -3.32 0.97
N GLY A 33 13.78 -3.08 -0.28
CA GLY A 33 12.40 -2.76 -0.62
C GLY A 33 11.43 -3.87 -0.16
N PHE A 34 11.74 -5.13 -0.48
CA PHE A 34 10.94 -6.28 -0.04
C PHE A 34 10.84 -6.35 1.49
N ALA A 35 11.98 -6.20 2.18
CA ALA A 35 12.01 -6.18 3.65
C ALA A 35 11.18 -5.02 4.23
N CYS A 36 11.21 -3.83 3.61
CA CYS A 36 10.34 -2.71 3.98
C CYS A 36 8.86 -3.08 3.85
N ALA A 37 8.45 -3.66 2.72
CA ALA A 37 7.05 -4.01 2.48
C ALA A 37 6.57 -5.12 3.44
N MET A 38 7.37 -6.16 3.65
CA MET A 38 7.03 -7.22 4.60
C MET A 38 7.02 -6.72 6.04
N GLY A 39 8.00 -5.90 6.43
CA GLY A 39 8.04 -5.27 7.75
C GLY A 39 6.80 -4.41 8.00
N MET A 40 6.41 -3.60 7.01
CA MET A 40 5.19 -2.79 7.09
C MET A 40 3.92 -3.63 7.13
N LEU A 41 3.85 -4.73 6.37
CA LEU A 41 2.72 -5.64 6.43
C LEU A 41 2.56 -6.26 7.83
N VAL A 42 3.64 -6.76 8.41
CA VAL A 42 3.64 -7.31 9.78
C VAL A 42 3.17 -6.24 10.77
N ILE A 43 3.72 -5.03 10.70
CA ILE A 43 3.32 -3.92 11.58
C ILE A 43 1.83 -3.61 11.41
N SER A 44 1.34 -3.49 10.17
CA SER A 44 -0.06 -3.19 9.89
C SER A 44 -1.01 -4.27 10.42
N MET A 45 -0.64 -5.55 10.29
CA MET A 45 -1.41 -6.66 10.83
C MET A 45 -1.45 -6.63 12.36
N LEU A 46 -0.30 -6.44 13.00
CA LEU A 46 -0.21 -6.36 14.47
C LEU A 46 -1.04 -5.19 15.02
N VAL A 47 -0.91 -4.01 14.43
CA VAL A 47 -1.68 -2.83 14.83
C VAL A 47 -3.18 -3.07 14.62
N SER A 48 -3.58 -3.64 13.48
CA SER A 48 -4.99 -3.97 13.22
C SER A 48 -5.55 -4.94 14.26
N TRP A 49 -4.81 -5.97 14.64
CA TRP A 49 -5.25 -6.93 15.66
C TRP A 49 -5.35 -6.32 17.05
N ILE A 50 -4.39 -5.46 17.43
CA ILE A 50 -4.42 -4.72 18.71
C ILE A 50 -5.66 -3.82 18.75
N ILE A 51 -5.94 -3.10 17.67
CA ILE A 51 -7.12 -2.25 17.54
C ILE A 51 -8.39 -3.07 17.69
N GLN A 52 -8.53 -4.18 16.95
CA GLN A 52 -9.72 -5.04 17.01
C GLN A 52 -9.92 -5.64 18.41
N ALA A 53 -8.86 -6.10 19.06
CA ALA A 53 -8.92 -6.62 20.42
C ALA A 53 -9.32 -5.53 21.43
N GLY A 54 -8.75 -4.33 21.31
CA GLY A 54 -9.08 -3.19 22.16
C GLY A 54 -10.55 -2.76 22.03
N MET A 55 -11.04 -2.63 20.80
CA MET A 55 -12.44 -2.30 20.51
C MET A 55 -13.40 -3.37 21.03
N SER A 56 -13.06 -4.65 20.84
CA SER A 56 -13.88 -5.77 21.29
C SER A 56 -13.94 -5.84 22.83
N TYR A 57 -12.82 -5.56 23.50
CA TYR A 57 -12.78 -5.45 24.96
C TYR A 57 -13.65 -4.29 25.48
N SER A 58 -13.59 -3.11 24.85
CA SER A 58 -14.45 -1.98 25.25
C SER A 58 -15.95 -2.24 25.05
N LEU A 59 -16.31 -3.16 24.14
CA LEU A 59 -17.69 -3.60 23.89
C LEU A 59 -18.14 -4.76 24.81
N GLY A 60 -17.33 -5.13 25.81
CA GLY A 60 -17.70 -6.11 26.84
C GLY A 60 -17.31 -7.56 26.52
N ALA A 61 -16.44 -7.81 25.53
CA ALA A 61 -15.97 -9.16 25.25
C ALA A 61 -15.11 -9.73 26.40
N SER A 62 -15.28 -11.02 26.69
CA SER A 62 -14.53 -11.68 27.76
C SER A 62 -13.04 -11.86 27.38
N PRO A 63 -12.10 -11.76 28.35
CA PRO A 63 -10.67 -11.95 28.09
C PRO A 63 -10.33 -13.31 27.45
N LEU A 64 -11.09 -14.36 27.77
CA LEU A 64 -10.90 -15.70 27.20
C LEU A 64 -11.26 -15.74 25.71
N GLN A 65 -12.35 -15.10 25.30
CA GLN A 65 -12.75 -14.99 23.89
C GLN A 65 -11.73 -14.16 23.09
N LEU A 66 -11.20 -13.09 23.70
CA LEU A 66 -10.15 -12.27 23.08
C LEU A 66 -8.84 -13.07 22.90
N GLY A 67 -8.44 -13.85 23.91
CA GLY A 67 -7.26 -14.72 23.81
C GLY A 67 -7.41 -15.79 22.72
N ALA A 68 -8.59 -16.40 22.60
CA ALA A 68 -8.87 -17.36 21.53
C ALA A 68 -8.86 -16.69 20.14
N ALA A 69 -9.47 -15.52 20.00
CA ALA A 69 -9.49 -14.75 18.75
C ALA A 69 -8.06 -14.35 18.32
N LEU A 70 -7.25 -13.84 19.24
CA LEU A 70 -5.85 -13.49 18.97
C LEU A 70 -5.02 -14.71 18.57
N GLY A 71 -5.26 -15.88 19.17
CA GLY A 71 -4.60 -17.13 18.79
C GLY A 71 -4.94 -17.57 17.35
N VAL A 72 -6.22 -17.50 16.97
CA VAL A 72 -6.67 -17.78 15.59
C VAL A 72 -6.08 -16.76 14.62
N MET A 73 -6.07 -15.47 14.98
CA MET A 73 -5.49 -14.40 14.16
C MET A 73 -3.98 -14.57 13.97
N ALA A 74 -3.24 -15.00 15.00
CA ALA A 74 -1.81 -15.28 14.88
C ALA A 74 -1.54 -16.43 13.89
N GLY A 75 -2.32 -17.52 13.96
CA GLY A 75 -2.21 -18.65 13.04
C GLY A 75 -2.56 -18.28 11.59
N ALA A 76 -3.69 -17.58 11.39
CA ALA A 76 -4.11 -17.07 10.09
C ALA A 76 -3.14 -16.01 9.53
N GLY A 77 -2.52 -15.22 10.41
CA GLY A 77 -1.63 -14.14 10.04
C GLY A 77 -0.33 -14.61 9.41
N PHE A 78 0.25 -15.72 9.88
CA PHE A 78 1.42 -16.31 9.23
C PHE A 78 1.09 -16.77 7.81
N PHE A 79 -0.05 -17.43 7.61
CA PHE A 79 -0.50 -17.87 6.29
C PHE A 79 -0.74 -16.67 5.36
N ALA A 80 -1.43 -15.64 5.86
CA ALA A 80 -1.69 -14.41 5.10
C ALA A 80 -0.38 -13.69 4.73
N LEU A 81 0.63 -13.66 5.61
CA LEU A 81 1.95 -13.09 5.32
C LEU A 81 2.64 -13.81 4.17
N VAL A 82 2.73 -15.14 4.23
CA VAL A 82 3.39 -15.95 3.19
C VAL A 82 2.64 -15.82 1.87
N PHE A 83 1.32 -15.93 1.89
CA PHE A 83 0.51 -15.86 0.68
C PHE A 83 0.55 -14.47 0.05
N TYR A 84 0.48 -13.41 0.86
CA TYR A 84 0.67 -12.04 0.40
C TYR A 84 2.06 -11.86 -0.22
N ALA A 85 3.12 -12.31 0.46
CA ALA A 85 4.48 -12.17 -0.03
C ALA A 85 4.65 -12.82 -1.42
N LEU A 86 4.12 -14.05 -1.59
CA LEU A 86 4.20 -14.78 -2.86
C LEU A 86 3.41 -14.09 -3.98
N ILE A 87 2.16 -13.73 -3.71
CA ILE A 87 1.30 -13.08 -4.72
C ILE A 87 1.80 -11.69 -5.06
N ALA A 88 2.13 -10.87 -4.05
CA ALA A 88 2.67 -9.53 -4.26
C ALA A 88 3.98 -9.60 -5.04
N PHE A 89 4.87 -10.54 -4.71
CA PHE A 89 6.09 -10.74 -5.49
C PHE A 89 5.79 -11.07 -6.95
N ALA A 90 4.88 -12.03 -7.22
CA ALA A 90 4.52 -12.41 -8.58
C ALA A 90 3.93 -11.22 -9.37
N ILE A 91 2.97 -10.50 -8.78
CA ILE A 91 2.32 -9.35 -9.42
C ILE A 91 3.33 -8.24 -9.70
N LEU A 92 4.14 -7.85 -8.70
CA LEU A 92 5.11 -6.77 -8.84
C LEU A 92 6.23 -7.15 -9.81
N ALA A 93 6.67 -8.41 -9.83
CA ALA A 93 7.67 -8.90 -10.78
C ALA A 93 7.15 -8.83 -12.23
N ILE A 94 5.93 -9.33 -12.48
CA ILE A 94 5.29 -9.26 -13.80
C ILE A 94 5.14 -7.80 -14.23
N TYR A 95 4.62 -6.94 -13.36
CA TYR A 95 4.47 -5.51 -13.64
C TYR A 95 5.82 -4.85 -13.95
N SER A 96 6.87 -5.19 -13.22
CA SER A 96 8.21 -4.61 -13.42
C SER A 96 8.82 -5.01 -14.77
N VAL A 97 8.60 -6.25 -15.22
CA VAL A 97 9.02 -6.72 -16.54
C VAL A 97 8.25 -5.99 -17.65
N LEU A 98 6.93 -5.86 -17.50
CA LEU A 98 6.10 -5.13 -18.47
C LEU A 98 6.49 -3.65 -18.54
N PHE A 99 6.58 -3.00 -17.39
CA PHE A 99 6.93 -1.59 -17.29
C PHE A 99 8.31 -1.30 -17.85
N SER A 100 9.34 -2.09 -17.49
CA SER A 100 10.69 -1.91 -18.05
C SER A 100 10.72 -2.13 -19.56
N SER A 101 9.98 -3.11 -20.07
CA SER A 101 9.86 -3.36 -21.52
C SER A 101 9.20 -2.20 -22.26
N VAL A 102 8.13 -1.62 -21.71
CA VAL A 102 7.46 -0.45 -22.28
C VAL A 102 8.38 0.77 -22.17
N ALA A 103 8.96 1.04 -21.00
CA ALA A 103 9.84 2.17 -20.74
C ALA A 103 11.07 2.18 -21.68
N ASN A 104 11.65 1.02 -21.95
CA ASN A 104 12.79 0.90 -22.87
C ASN A 104 12.42 1.25 -24.33
N LYS A 105 11.18 1.01 -24.75
CA LYS A 105 10.68 1.49 -26.06
C LYS A 105 10.57 3.02 -26.13
N PHE A 106 10.44 3.68 -24.98
CA PHE A 106 10.47 5.14 -24.85
C PHE A 106 11.87 5.68 -24.47
N GLY A 107 12.91 4.86 -24.62
CA GLY A 107 14.32 5.25 -24.44
C GLY A 107 14.71 5.52 -22.99
N ALA A 108 14.19 4.76 -22.02
CA ALA A 108 14.43 4.94 -20.59
C ALA A 108 15.55 4.03 -20.00
N HIS A 109 16.22 3.23 -20.84
CA HIS A 109 17.37 2.36 -20.51
C HIS A 109 17.35 1.76 -19.09
N THR A 110 16.23 1.14 -18.71
CA THR A 110 15.97 0.62 -17.36
C THR A 110 15.90 -0.92 -17.36
N ASN A 111 16.08 -1.52 -16.19
CA ASN A 111 15.99 -2.97 -15.99
C ASN A 111 14.83 -3.33 -15.04
N TYR A 112 14.26 -4.52 -15.19
CA TYR A 112 13.15 -5.00 -14.36
C TYR A 112 13.49 -4.96 -12.85
N GLU A 113 14.74 -5.27 -12.46
CA GLU A 113 15.15 -5.24 -11.05
C GLU A 113 15.08 -3.85 -10.44
N SER A 114 15.45 -2.83 -11.22
CA SER A 114 15.42 -1.44 -10.78
C SER A 114 14.00 -0.92 -10.62
N ILE A 115 13.07 -1.38 -11.47
CA ILE A 115 11.64 -1.09 -11.34
C ILE A 115 11.04 -1.85 -10.15
N LEU A 116 11.37 -3.13 -10.01
CA LEU A 116 10.89 -3.98 -8.91
C LEU A 116 11.30 -3.42 -7.55
N LYS A 117 12.52 -2.90 -7.43
CA LYS A 117 12.97 -2.13 -6.26
C LYS A 117 11.99 -1.02 -5.93
N ILE A 118 11.67 -0.15 -6.90
CA ILE A 118 10.77 0.99 -6.68
C ILE A 118 9.38 0.51 -6.26
N CYS A 119 8.82 -0.47 -6.96
CA CYS A 119 7.50 -1.01 -6.64
C CYS A 119 7.40 -1.54 -5.19
N TRP A 120 8.47 -2.14 -4.67
CA TRP A 120 8.50 -2.57 -3.28
C TRP A 120 8.51 -1.41 -2.28
N TYR A 121 9.29 -0.35 -2.54
CA TYR A 121 9.29 0.84 -1.68
C TYR A 121 7.96 1.60 -1.76
N GLU A 122 7.33 1.66 -2.93
CA GLU A 122 5.99 2.22 -3.12
C GLU A 122 4.94 1.42 -2.35
N SER A 123 4.98 0.08 -2.43
CA SER A 123 4.11 -0.81 -1.65
C SER A 123 4.26 -0.57 -0.14
N ALA A 124 5.49 -0.51 0.36
CA ALA A 124 5.75 -0.23 1.78
C ALA A 124 5.21 1.14 2.22
N TYR A 125 5.38 2.16 1.39
CA TYR A 125 4.90 3.51 1.67
C TYR A 125 3.37 3.63 1.59
N SER A 126 2.73 2.91 0.66
CA SER A 126 1.27 2.80 0.60
C SER A 126 0.71 2.17 1.87
N MET A 127 1.31 1.06 2.33
CA MET A 127 0.92 0.43 3.59
C MET A 127 1.06 1.38 4.78
N PHE A 128 2.12 2.19 4.81
CA PHE A 128 2.29 3.20 5.85
C PHE A 128 1.16 4.24 5.84
N ILE A 129 0.80 4.78 4.67
CA ILE A 129 -0.33 5.74 4.56
C ILE A 129 -1.63 5.10 5.02
N SER A 130 -1.94 3.89 4.54
CA SER A 130 -3.16 3.16 4.93
C SER A 130 -3.18 2.88 6.44
N LEU A 131 -2.04 2.55 7.04
CA LEU A 131 -1.92 2.35 8.48
C LEU A 131 -2.22 3.65 9.25
N VAL A 132 -1.63 4.77 8.84
CA VAL A 132 -1.88 6.08 9.49
C VAL A 132 -3.36 6.46 9.38
N LEU A 133 -3.96 6.31 8.20
CA LEU A 133 -5.39 6.55 8.00
C LEU A 133 -6.25 5.67 8.91
N SER A 134 -5.94 4.38 9.03
CA SER A 134 -6.67 3.46 9.90
C SER A 134 -6.61 3.86 11.37
N ILE A 135 -5.45 4.33 11.84
CA ILE A 135 -5.29 4.80 13.23
C ILE A 135 -6.10 6.07 13.46
N ILE A 136 -6.06 7.03 12.52
CA ILE A 136 -6.86 8.25 12.59
C ILE A 136 -8.36 7.90 12.63
N GLN A 137 -8.81 6.99 11.79
CA GLN A 137 -10.20 6.54 11.75
C GLN A 137 -10.65 5.94 13.09
N VAL A 138 -9.83 5.10 13.68
CA VAL A 138 -10.12 4.46 14.98
C VAL A 138 -10.20 5.51 16.09
N ILE A 139 -9.27 6.47 16.11
CA ILE A 139 -9.32 7.58 17.07
C ILE A 139 -10.61 8.39 16.90
N LEU A 140 -11.03 8.69 15.66
CA LEU A 140 -12.28 9.39 15.40
C LEU A 140 -13.50 8.61 15.92
N ILE A 141 -13.56 7.29 15.67
CA ILE A 141 -14.63 6.42 16.18
C ILE A 141 -14.67 6.45 17.71
N LEU A 142 -13.50 6.32 18.36
CA LEU A 142 -13.40 6.36 19.83
C LEU A 142 -13.83 7.70 20.41
N ILE A 143 -13.53 8.82 19.75
CA ILE A 143 -13.98 10.15 20.18
C ILE A 143 -15.50 10.26 20.04
N ILE A 144 -16.07 9.81 18.92
CA ILE A 144 -17.53 9.84 18.68
C ILE A 144 -18.24 9.02 19.75
N GLN A 145 -17.79 7.79 20.00
CA GLN A 145 -18.39 6.90 21.00
C GLN A 145 -18.14 7.38 22.44
N GLY A 146 -16.91 7.78 22.76
CA GLY A 146 -16.49 8.17 24.11
C GLY A 146 -17.12 9.47 24.60
N LEU A 147 -17.46 10.39 23.68
CA LEU A 147 -18.23 11.59 23.97
C LEU A 147 -19.74 11.40 23.73
N SER A 148 -20.16 10.19 23.35
CA SER A 148 -21.53 9.85 22.97
C SER A 148 -22.13 10.84 21.96
N LEU A 149 -21.29 11.34 21.04
CA LEU A 149 -21.70 12.26 19.97
C LEU A 149 -22.66 11.57 19.00
N ASP A 150 -22.68 10.24 18.95
CA ASP A 150 -23.68 9.48 18.21
C ASP A 150 -25.11 9.65 18.76
N ILE A 151 -25.25 9.90 20.06
CA ILE A 151 -26.53 10.07 20.75
C ILE A 151 -26.86 11.56 20.92
N TYR A 152 -25.85 12.37 21.23
CA TYR A 152 -26.04 13.77 21.64
C TYR A 152 -25.72 14.81 20.57
N ALA A 153 -24.98 14.46 19.52
CA ALA A 153 -24.68 15.40 18.45
C ALA A 153 -25.71 15.35 17.33
N ASP A 154 -25.90 16.49 16.69
CA ASP A 154 -26.71 16.60 15.48
C ASP A 154 -26.10 15.77 14.34
N GLU A 155 -26.94 15.17 13.50
CA GLU A 155 -26.51 14.35 12.35
C GLU A 155 -25.59 15.14 11.41
N THR A 156 -25.82 16.46 11.32
CA THR A 156 -24.96 17.39 10.58
C THR A 156 -23.50 17.35 11.06
N LEU A 157 -23.26 17.27 12.38
CA LEU A 157 -21.90 17.24 12.94
C LEU A 157 -21.18 15.93 12.59
N LEU A 158 -21.87 14.80 12.72
CA LEU A 158 -21.33 13.48 12.37
C LEU A 158 -21.02 13.38 10.86
N TYR A 159 -21.88 13.98 10.03
CA TYR A 159 -21.64 14.09 8.59
C TYR A 159 -20.39 14.92 8.27
N ILE A 160 -20.23 16.08 8.92
CA ILE A 160 -19.04 16.94 8.72
C ILE A 160 -17.75 16.20 9.09
N ILE A 161 -17.74 15.48 10.22
CA ILE A 161 -16.58 14.68 10.65
C ILE A 161 -16.22 13.62 9.60
N SER A 162 -17.23 12.86 9.15
CA SER A 162 -17.04 11.81 8.15
C SER A 162 -16.58 12.36 6.80
N PHE A 163 -17.16 13.47 6.36
CA PHE A 163 -16.79 14.15 5.13
C PHE A 163 -15.35 14.70 5.19
N THR A 164 -14.94 15.23 6.34
CA THR A 164 -13.56 15.71 6.55
C THR A 164 -12.55 14.57 6.46
N TYR A 165 -12.89 13.40 7.02
CA TYR A 165 -12.05 12.20 6.92
C TYR A 165 -11.92 11.72 5.45
N ILE A 166 -13.02 11.71 4.69
CA ILE A 166 -12.99 11.36 3.26
C ILE A 166 -12.09 12.33 2.47
N ILE A 167 -12.17 13.64 2.74
CA ILE A 167 -11.30 14.63 2.11
C ILE A 167 -9.83 14.33 2.43
N LEU A 168 -9.51 14.06 3.69
CA LEU A 168 -8.14 13.72 4.12
C LEU A 168 -7.61 12.50 3.35
N GLU A 169 -8.43 11.45 3.21
CA GLU A 169 -8.08 10.24 2.48
C GLU A 169 -7.77 10.55 1.00
N ILE A 170 -8.64 11.31 0.33
CA ILE A 170 -8.44 11.73 -1.07
C ILE A 170 -7.14 12.53 -1.22
N VAL A 171 -6.89 13.50 -0.34
CA VAL A 171 -5.68 14.34 -0.38
C VAL A 171 -4.42 13.48 -0.22
N LEU A 172 -4.43 12.53 0.71
CA LEU A 172 -3.29 11.63 0.93
C LEU A 172 -3.06 10.67 -0.22
N TYR A 173 -4.10 10.18 -0.89
CA TYR A 173 -3.93 9.35 -2.09
C TYR A 173 -3.43 10.14 -3.29
N ILE A 174 -3.87 11.38 -3.48
CA ILE A 174 -3.31 12.27 -4.52
C ILE A 174 -1.83 12.53 -4.23
N TRP A 175 -1.48 12.77 -2.97
CA TRP A 175 -0.09 12.91 -2.54
C TRP A 175 0.74 11.65 -2.82
N TYR A 176 0.21 10.48 -2.47
CA TYR A 176 0.85 9.19 -2.73
C TYR A 176 1.11 8.98 -4.22
N PHE A 177 0.09 9.23 -5.05
CA PHE A 177 0.18 9.12 -6.50
C PHE A 177 1.28 10.04 -7.06
N TRP A 178 1.35 11.28 -6.57
CA TRP A 178 2.39 12.23 -6.97
C TRP A 178 3.80 11.79 -6.54
N LEU A 179 3.93 11.23 -5.35
CA LEU A 179 5.19 10.67 -4.84
C LEU A 179 5.64 9.47 -5.67
N SER A 180 4.73 8.53 -5.94
CA SER A 180 5.00 7.35 -6.79
C SER A 180 5.47 7.77 -8.18
N LEU A 181 4.75 8.68 -8.84
CA LEU A 181 5.17 9.21 -10.14
C LEU A 181 6.56 9.85 -10.09
N THR A 182 6.88 10.59 -9.03
CA THR A 182 8.18 11.26 -8.92
C THR A 182 9.31 10.29 -8.64
N LEU A 183 9.06 9.25 -7.84
CA LEU A 183 10.01 8.19 -7.53
C LEU A 183 10.33 7.37 -8.78
N MET A 184 9.30 6.89 -9.48
CA MET A 184 9.45 6.15 -10.73
C MET A 184 10.12 7.00 -11.82
N ALA A 185 9.72 8.28 -11.97
CA ALA A 185 10.28 9.18 -12.97
C ALA A 185 11.78 9.40 -12.80
N ARG A 186 12.25 9.55 -11.55
CA ARG A 186 13.68 9.61 -11.26
C ARG A 186 14.39 8.29 -11.55
N GLN A 187 13.77 7.16 -11.25
CA GLN A 187 14.39 5.85 -11.52
C GLN A 187 14.60 5.57 -13.01
N ILE A 188 13.71 6.07 -13.87
CA ILE A 188 13.81 5.89 -15.32
C ILE A 188 14.37 7.11 -16.05
N GLU A 189 14.80 8.13 -15.31
CA GLU A 189 15.34 9.40 -15.83
C GLU A 189 14.45 10.06 -16.90
N LYS A 190 13.13 10.02 -16.70
CA LYS A 190 12.13 10.66 -17.58
C LYS A 190 11.31 11.71 -16.84
N GLY A 191 10.64 12.56 -17.62
CA GLY A 191 9.62 13.45 -17.06
C GLY A 191 8.45 12.67 -16.45
N ARG A 192 7.79 13.26 -15.45
CA ARG A 192 6.63 12.65 -14.76
C ARG A 192 5.48 12.31 -15.71
N LEU A 193 5.21 13.17 -16.70
CA LEU A 193 4.16 12.94 -17.69
C LEU A 193 4.44 11.71 -18.56
N ALA A 194 5.69 11.56 -19.02
CA ALA A 194 6.11 10.39 -19.79
C ALA A 194 6.03 9.12 -18.94
N THR A 195 6.47 9.21 -17.68
CA THR A 195 6.39 8.11 -16.71
C THR A 195 4.94 7.66 -16.47
N PHE A 196 4.01 8.61 -16.34
CA PHE A 196 2.58 8.33 -16.21
C PHE A 196 2.03 7.62 -17.45
N GLY A 197 2.35 8.11 -18.66
CA GLY A 197 1.93 7.46 -19.91
C GLY A 197 2.49 6.04 -20.05
N ILE A 198 3.76 5.83 -19.72
CA ILE A 198 4.40 4.51 -19.69
C ILE A 198 3.69 3.59 -18.68
N GLY A 199 3.37 4.09 -17.49
CA GLY A 199 2.63 3.34 -16.46
C GLY A 199 1.24 2.91 -16.91
N LEU A 200 0.49 3.81 -17.55
CA LEU A 200 -0.82 3.49 -18.14
C LEU A 200 -0.72 2.42 -19.23
N LEU A 201 0.26 2.53 -20.12
CA LEU A 201 0.47 1.54 -21.17
C LEU A 201 0.87 0.17 -20.60
N ALA A 202 1.76 0.16 -19.60
CA ALA A 202 2.19 -1.06 -18.93
C ALA A 202 1.04 -1.75 -18.19
N SER A 203 0.13 -0.99 -17.56
CA SER A 203 -1.03 -1.54 -16.84
C SER A 203 -2.17 -1.98 -17.77
N LEU A 204 -2.29 -1.42 -18.97
CA LEU A 204 -3.28 -1.85 -19.97
C LEU A 204 -3.03 -3.25 -20.51
N ILE A 205 -1.75 -3.67 -20.64
CA ILE A 205 -1.39 -4.99 -21.17
C ILE A 205 -2.09 -6.14 -20.42
N PRO A 206 -1.97 -6.29 -19.09
CA PRO A 206 -2.63 -7.36 -18.36
C PRO A 206 -4.16 -7.25 -18.42
N VAL A 207 -4.71 -6.04 -18.44
CA VAL A 207 -6.17 -5.84 -18.57
C VAL A 207 -6.69 -6.40 -19.88
N VAL A 208 -6.01 -6.12 -20.99
CA VAL A 208 -6.39 -6.65 -22.32
C VAL A 208 -6.25 -8.17 -22.35
N LEU A 209 -5.17 -8.73 -21.80
CA LEU A 209 -4.98 -10.18 -21.75
C LEU A 209 -6.08 -10.90 -20.96
N ILE A 210 -6.45 -10.36 -19.79
CA ILE A 210 -7.55 -10.90 -18.98
C ILE A 210 -8.88 -10.78 -19.75
N GLY A 211 -9.13 -9.64 -20.39
CA GLY A 211 -10.33 -9.44 -21.20
C GLY A 211 -10.47 -10.46 -22.34
N ILE A 212 -9.37 -10.74 -23.04
CA ILE A 212 -9.32 -11.76 -24.11
C ILE A 212 -9.58 -13.16 -23.53
N LEU A 213 -8.94 -13.50 -22.41
CA LEU A 213 -9.10 -14.81 -21.78
C LEU A 213 -10.53 -15.03 -21.30
N VAL A 214 -11.14 -14.05 -20.65
CA VAL A 214 -12.55 -14.10 -20.24
C VAL A 214 -13.46 -14.23 -21.47
N GLY A 215 -13.21 -13.45 -22.53
CA GLY A 215 -13.95 -13.55 -23.78
C GLY A 215 -13.87 -14.95 -24.42
N MET A 216 -12.68 -15.56 -24.42
CA MET A 216 -12.48 -16.93 -24.90
C MET A 216 -13.24 -17.96 -24.06
N VAL A 217 -13.20 -17.85 -22.73
CA VAL A 217 -13.94 -18.75 -21.84
C VAL A 217 -15.44 -18.63 -22.08
N MET A 218 -15.96 -17.40 -22.18
CA MET A 218 -17.38 -17.16 -22.43
C MET A 218 -17.83 -17.76 -23.77
N LEU A 219 -17.03 -17.60 -24.83
CA LEU A 219 -17.28 -18.21 -26.14
C LEU A 219 -17.19 -19.75 -26.12
N ALA A 220 -16.36 -20.31 -25.26
CA ALA A 220 -16.22 -21.75 -25.09
C ALA A 220 -17.38 -22.36 -24.29
N THR A 221 -17.92 -21.63 -23.30
CA THR A 221 -19.07 -22.05 -22.48
C THR A 221 -20.43 -21.76 -23.12
N SER A 222 -20.49 -20.92 -24.16
CA SER A 222 -21.73 -20.63 -24.90
C SER A 222 -22.02 -21.65 -26.02
N ARG A 223 -21.34 -22.79 -26.02
CA ARG A 223 -21.60 -23.96 -26.87
C ARG A 223 -22.18 -25.08 -26.02
#